data_AF-A0A9J6CI64-F1
#
_entry.id   AF-A0A9J6CI64-F1
#
_cell.length_a   1.000
_cell.length_b   1.000
_cell.length_c   1.000
_cell.angle_alpha   90.00
_cell.angle_beta   90.00
_cell.angle_gamma   90.00
#
_symmetry.space_group_name_H-M   'P 1'
#
loop_
_entity.id
_entity.type
_entity.pdbx_description
1 polymer ?
#
loop_
_entity_poly.entity_id
_entity_poly.type
_entity_poly.pdbx_seq_one_letter_code
_entity_poly.pdbx_strand_id
1 'polypeptide(L)'
;MAEEGLRSQQKRVLELRQQFLRKSMDPYRHMTGEGGHVFDPGFYRFQAMRATQWDHFKPTAKTAKYGFWFLIFPLTTMYYLVSTEREAKEKKYRTGQVAYQDRSFKFI
;
A
#
# COMPACT_ATOMS: atom_id res chain seq x y z
N MET A 1 24.32 9.54 -28.69
CA MET A 1 23.80 8.76 -27.54
C MET A 1 22.54 9.35 -26.91
N ALA A 2 22.56 10.53 -26.28
CA ALA A 2 21.35 11.08 -25.62
C ALA A 2 20.20 11.39 -26.61
N GLU A 3 20.52 11.97 -27.77
CA GLU A 3 19.52 12.27 -28.80
C GLU A 3 18.91 11.02 -29.44
N GLU A 4 19.70 9.95 -29.60
CA GLU A 4 19.22 8.67 -30.13
C GLU A 4 18.25 7.99 -29.16
N GLY A 5 18.52 8.10 -27.86
CA GLY A 5 17.61 7.65 -26.80
C GLY A 5 16.29 8.43 -26.81
N LEU A 6 16.33 9.75 -27.00
CA LEU A 6 15.11 10.55 -27.11
C LEU A 6 14.27 10.13 -28.33
N ARG A 7 14.91 9.95 -29.48
CA ARG A 7 14.26 9.53 -30.73
C ARG A 7 13.65 8.14 -30.61
N SER A 8 14.28 7.18 -29.94
CA SER A 8 13.73 5.84 -29.75
C SER A 8 12.50 5.83 -28.84
N GLN A 9 12.51 6.63 -27.77
CA GLN A 9 11.36 6.79 -26.87
C GLN A 9 10.18 7.44 -27.59
N GLN A 10 10.42 8.49 -28.40
CA GLN A 10 9.39 9.12 -29.21
C GLN A 10 8.77 8.15 -30.21
N LYS A 11 9.58 7.34 -30.91
CA LYS A 11 9.10 6.28 -31.81
C LYS A 11 8.16 5.31 -31.10
N ARG A 12 8.57 4.80 -29.93
CA ARG A 12 7.75 3.87 -29.13
C ARG A 12 6.41 4.48 -28.68
N VAL A 13 6.42 5.75 -28.26
CA VAL A 13 5.18 6.46 -27.88
C VAL A 13 4.24 6.62 -29.06
N LEU A 14 4.77 6.98 -30.24
CA LEU A 14 3.99 7.11 -31.46
C LEU A 14 3.37 5.77 -31.88
N GLU A 15 4.14 4.68 -31.84
CA GLU A 15 3.65 3.33 -32.15
C GLU A 15 2.51 2.89 -31.21
N LEU A 16 2.67 3.05 -29.89
CA LEU A 16 1.64 2.72 -28.91
C LEU A 16 0.38 3.56 -29.10
N ARG A 17 0.55 4.86 -29.39
CA ARG A 17 -0.57 5.76 -29.67
C ARG A 17 -1.32 5.34 -30.94
N GLN A 18 -0.60 4.99 -32.01
CA GLN A 18 -1.20 4.51 -33.25
C GLN A 18 -1.97 3.21 -33.03
N GLN A 19 -1.43 2.27 -32.26
CA GLN A 19 -2.12 1.03 -31.89
C GLN A 19 -3.41 1.32 -31.11
N PHE A 20 -3.36 2.23 -30.15
CA PHE A 20 -4.52 2.63 -29.37
C PHE A 20 -5.58 3.33 -30.22
N LEU A 21 -5.19 4.28 -31.07
CA LEU A 21 -6.12 4.97 -31.98
C LEU A 21 -6.77 3.99 -32.95
N ARG A 22 -6.00 3.07 -33.53
CA ARG A 22 -6.53 2.02 -34.41
C ARG A 22 -7.58 1.16 -33.70
N LYS A 23 -7.33 0.74 -32.47
CA LYS A 23 -8.27 -0.08 -31.68
C LYS A 23 -9.47 0.72 -31.17
N SER A 24 -9.29 1.98 -30.79
CA SER A 24 -10.38 2.80 -30.24
C SER A 24 -11.35 3.30 -31.30
N MET A 25 -10.86 3.58 -32.51
CA MET A 25 -11.65 4.13 -33.61
C MET A 25 -12.25 3.04 -34.53
N ASP A 26 -12.05 1.76 -34.22
CA ASP A 26 -12.63 0.65 -34.99
C ASP A 26 -14.14 0.54 -34.72
N PRO A 27 -15.02 0.79 -35.74
CA PRO A 27 -16.46 0.76 -35.56
C PRO A 27 -17.01 -0.66 -35.34
N TYR A 28 -16.29 -1.71 -35.78
CA TYR A 28 -16.73 -3.10 -35.66
C TYR A 28 -16.33 -3.75 -34.32
N ARG A 29 -15.59 -3.04 -33.47
CA ARG A 29 -15.09 -3.56 -32.18
C ARG A 29 -16.19 -4.06 -31.24
N HIS A 30 -17.37 -3.44 -31.30
CA HIS A 30 -18.52 -3.86 -30.48
C HIS A 30 -19.25 -5.07 -31.07
N MET A 31 -19.03 -5.41 -32.34
CA MET A 31 -19.70 -6.54 -33.02
C MET A 31 -19.02 -7.90 -32.74
N THR A 32 -17.73 -7.91 -32.40
CA THR A 32 -16.95 -9.13 -32.10
C THR A 32 -17.22 -9.72 -30.70
N GLY A 33 -18.14 -9.17 -29.91
CA GLY A 33 -18.42 -9.62 -28.53
C GLY A 33 -17.38 -9.19 -27.49
N GLU A 34 -16.28 -8.58 -27.91
CA GLU A 34 -15.28 -7.90 -27.06
C GLU A 34 -15.72 -6.46 -26.69
N GLY A 35 -17.03 -6.26 -26.51
CA GLY A 35 -17.60 -4.95 -26.24
C GLY A 35 -17.16 -4.40 -24.88
N GLY A 36 -16.23 -3.45 -24.87
CA GLY A 36 -15.75 -2.83 -23.63
C GLY A 36 -14.63 -1.80 -23.84
N HIS A 37 -13.77 -1.63 -22.86
CA HIS A 37 -12.56 -0.78 -22.93
C HIS A 37 -11.47 -1.43 -23.79
N VAL A 38 -10.53 -0.62 -24.30
CA VAL A 38 -9.37 -1.14 -25.05
C VAL A 38 -8.43 -1.84 -24.08
N PHE A 39 -8.09 -3.11 -24.35
CA PHE A 39 -7.14 -3.87 -23.54
C PHE A 39 -5.73 -3.27 -23.65
N ASP A 40 -5.19 -2.77 -22.54
CA ASP A 40 -3.80 -2.32 -22.42
C ASP A 40 -2.93 -3.36 -21.70
N PRO A 41 -2.04 -4.08 -22.41
CA PRO A 41 -1.15 -5.05 -21.78
C PRO A 41 -0.23 -4.44 -20.72
N GLY A 42 0.11 -3.15 -20.81
CA GLY A 42 0.95 -2.48 -19.82
C GLY A 42 0.26 -2.41 -18.46
N PHE A 43 -0.97 -1.92 -18.43
CA PHE A 43 -1.80 -1.85 -17.23
C PHE A 43 -2.07 -3.23 -16.61
N TYR A 44 -2.44 -4.21 -17.44
CA TYR A 44 -2.71 -5.57 -16.93
C TYR A 44 -1.47 -6.26 -16.38
N ARG A 45 -0.28 -6.06 -16.98
CA ARG A 45 0.98 -6.57 -16.42
C ARG A 45 1.31 -5.93 -15.08
N PHE A 46 1.06 -4.63 -14.93
CA PHE A 46 1.24 -3.95 -13.65
C PHE A 46 0.31 -4.51 -12.57
N GLN A 47 -0.97 -4.71 -12.90
CA GLN A 47 -1.91 -5.34 -11.97
C GLN A 47 -1.50 -6.76 -11.60
N ALA A 48 -1.13 -7.58 -12.60
CA ALA A 48 -0.67 -8.94 -12.38
C ALA A 48 0.53 -8.97 -11.43
N MET A 49 1.52 -8.08 -11.63
CA MET A 49 2.70 -7.98 -10.75
C MET A 49 2.33 -7.63 -9.31
N ARG A 50 1.31 -6.79 -9.08
CA ARG A 50 0.82 -6.49 -7.72
C ARG A 50 0.13 -7.69 -7.08
N ALA A 51 -0.64 -8.45 -7.85
CA ALA A 51 -1.30 -9.66 -7.37
C ALA A 51 -0.28 -10.77 -7.02
N THR A 52 0.78 -10.93 -7.82
CA THR A 52 1.84 -11.92 -7.63
C THR A 52 3.05 -11.38 -6.85
N GLN A 53 2.84 -10.35 -6.01
CA GLN A 53 3.94 -9.71 -5.28
C GLN A 53 4.63 -10.68 -4.30
N TRP A 54 3.87 -11.63 -3.75
CA TRP A 54 4.39 -12.64 -2.83
C TRP A 54 5.39 -13.58 -3.50
N ASP A 55 5.11 -14.02 -4.73
CA ASP A 55 5.97 -14.94 -5.48
C ASP A 55 7.36 -14.35 -5.79
N HIS A 56 7.44 -13.01 -5.84
CA HIS A 56 8.66 -12.27 -6.13
C HIS A 56 9.32 -11.67 -4.88
N PHE A 57 8.77 -11.94 -3.69
CA PHE A 57 9.30 -11.42 -2.44
C PHE A 57 10.66 -12.05 -2.13
N LYS A 58 11.64 -11.21 -1.77
CA LYS A 58 12.97 -11.65 -1.33
C LYS A 58 13.26 -11.09 0.06
N PRO A 59 13.50 -11.94 1.07
CA PRO A 59 13.89 -11.48 2.39
C PRO A 59 15.29 -10.87 2.32
N THR A 60 15.38 -9.55 2.42
CA THR A 60 16.63 -8.77 2.46
C THR A 60 16.69 -7.95 3.74
N ALA A 61 17.87 -7.45 4.10
CA ALA A 61 18.01 -6.57 5.27
C ALA A 61 17.11 -5.32 5.16
N LYS A 62 16.92 -4.78 3.96
CA LYS A 62 16.04 -3.63 3.70
C LYS A 62 14.57 -3.97 3.98
N THR A 63 14.07 -5.11 3.50
CA THR A 63 12.68 -5.53 3.74
C THR A 63 12.43 -5.85 5.21
N ALA A 64 13.40 -6.49 5.87
CA ALA A 64 13.32 -6.76 7.31
C ALA A 64 13.26 -5.46 8.14
N LYS A 65 14.07 -4.45 7.79
CA LYS A 65 14.01 -3.12 8.43
C LYS A 65 12.63 -2.49 8.31
N TYR A 66 12.01 -2.54 7.13
CA TYR A 66 10.65 -2.02 6.97
C TYR A 66 9.63 -2.82 7.79
N GLY A 67 9.71 -4.15 7.79
CA GLY A 67 8.84 -4.99 8.62
C GLY A 67 8.94 -4.63 10.11
N PHE A 68 10.16 -4.44 10.62
CA PHE A 68 10.37 -4.03 12.00
C PHE A 68 9.76 -2.66 12.32
N TRP A 69 10.01 -1.65 11.49
CA TRP A 69 9.52 -0.28 11.74
C TRP A 69 8.01 -0.14 11.61
N PHE A 70 7.37 -0.86 10.69
CA PHE A 70 5.94 -0.72 10.45
C PHE A 70 5.08 -1.68 11.27
N LEU A 71 5.62 -2.82 11.72
CA LEU A 71 4.85 -3.82 12.44
C LEU A 71 5.26 -3.91 13.91
N ILE A 72 6.55 -4.16 14.18
CA ILE A 72 7.02 -4.45 15.54
C ILE A 72 7.08 -3.18 16.38
N PHE A 73 7.66 -2.12 15.82
CA PHE A 73 7.85 -0.85 16.53
C PHE A 73 6.53 -0.24 17.06
N PRO A 74 5.49 0.02 16.24
CA PRO A 74 4.26 0.61 16.77
C PRO A 74 3.56 -0.29 17.79
N LEU A 75 3.64 -1.61 17.61
CA LEU A 75 3.03 -2.57 18.54
C LEU A 75 3.70 -2.52 19.91
N THR A 76 5.04 -2.57 19.96
CA THR A 76 5.79 -2.54 21.22
C THR A 76 5.73 -1.18 21.88
N THR A 77 5.75 -0.08 21.12
CA THR A 77 5.56 1.27 21.63
C THR A 77 4.18 1.43 22.27
N MET A 78 3.11 1.02 21.58
CA MET A 78 1.75 1.11 22.14
C MET A 78 1.60 0.26 23.39
N TYR A 79 2.14 -0.97 23.39
CA TYR A 79 2.15 -1.81 24.58
C TYR A 79 2.81 -1.11 25.78
N TYR A 80 4.00 -0.54 25.57
CA TYR A 80 4.75 0.13 26.62
C TYR A 80 4.04 1.38 27.17
N LEU A 81 3.46 2.21 26.29
CA LEU A 81 2.73 3.40 26.72
C LEU A 81 1.50 3.02 27.54
N VAL A 82 0.74 2.02 27.10
CA VAL A 82 -0.45 1.56 27.84
C VAL A 82 -0.07 0.91 29.16
N SER A 83 0.98 0.09 29.21
CA SER A 83 1.41 -0.57 30.46
C SER A 83 1.88 0.44 31.49
N THR A 84 2.69 1.42 31.08
CA THR A 84 3.22 2.46 31.99
C THR A 84 2.09 3.36 32.51
N GLU A 85 1.13 3.76 31.68
CA GLU A 85 -0.03 4.51 32.13
C GLU A 85 -0.89 3.73 33.13
N ARG A 86 -1.11 2.43 32.87
CA ARG A 86 -1.89 1.57 33.77
C ARG A 86 -1.23 1.44 35.14
N GLU A 87 0.06 1.16 35.17
CA GLU A 87 0.82 1.05 36.42
C GLU A 87 0.84 2.38 37.20
N ALA A 88 1.02 3.50 36.50
CA ALA A 88 1.00 4.82 37.11
C ALA A 88 -0.37 5.17 37.72
N LYS A 89 -1.47 4.85 37.02
CA LYS A 89 -2.84 5.04 37.53
C LYS A 89 -3.11 4.14 38.73
N GLU A 90 -2.77 2.86 38.62
CA GLU A 90 -2.96 1.88 39.69
C GLU A 90 -2.19 2.26 40.97
N LYS A 91 -0.96 2.76 40.81
CA LYS A 91 -0.17 3.29 41.94
C LYS A 91 -0.89 4.44 42.64
N LYS A 92 -1.46 5.39 41.89
CA LYS A 92 -2.23 6.53 42.45
C LYS A 92 -3.49 6.08 43.19
N TYR A 93 -4.16 5.04 42.70
CA TYR A 93 -5.33 4.47 43.37
C TYR A 93 -4.97 3.77 44.68
N ARG A 94 -3.85 3.03 44.72
CA ARG A 94 -3.38 2.32 45.92
C ARG A 94 -2.85 3.25 47.02
N THR A 95 -2.18 4.33 46.64
CA THR A 95 -1.67 5.32 47.61
C THR A 95 -2.74 6.29 48.09
N GLY A 96 -3.97 6.22 47.55
CA GLY A 96 -5.07 7.13 47.91
C GLY A 96 -4.89 8.56 47.37
N GLN A 97 -3.96 8.79 46.44
CA GLN A 97 -3.77 10.10 45.81
C GLN A 97 -4.97 10.55 44.97
N VAL A 98 -5.80 9.61 44.53
CA VAL A 98 -7.06 9.89 43.83
C VAL A 98 -8.22 9.46 44.73
N ALA A 99 -9.13 10.40 44.99
CA ALA A 99 -10.32 10.14 45.78
C ALA A 99 -11.19 9.07 45.10
N TYR A 100 -11.93 8.29 45.90
CA TYR A 100 -12.73 7.18 45.39
C TYR A 100 -13.83 7.62 44.39
N GLN A 101 -14.30 8.86 44.49
CA GLN A 101 -15.27 9.43 43.56
C GLN A 101 -14.68 9.73 42.17
N ASP A 102 -13.38 10.04 42.09
CA ASP A 102 -12.70 10.49 40.85
C ASP A 102 -12.06 9.33 40.06
N ARG A 103 -12.33 8.08 40.45
CA ARG A 103 -11.81 6.89 39.76
C ARG A 103 -12.57 6.66 38.46
N SER A 104 -11.84 6.55 37.35
CA SER A 104 -12.40 6.11 36.07
C SER A 104 -12.82 4.63 36.14
N PHE A 105 -13.93 4.26 35.48
CA PHE A 105 -14.46 2.88 35.42
C PHE A 105 -14.80 2.28 36.80
N LYS A 106 -15.52 3.02 37.64
CA LYS A 106 -15.88 2.59 39.00
C LYS A 106 -16.94 1.47 39.07
N PHE A 107 -17.84 1.41 38.09
CA PHE A 107 -19.06 0.60 38.13
C PHE A 107 -19.24 -0.30 36.89
N ILE A 108 -18.18 -0.48 36.12
CA ILE A 108 -18.11 -1.42 35.00
C ILE A 108 -17.15 -2.53 35.45
#